data_AF-A0A7K1SLL1-F1
#
_entry.id   AF-A0A7K1SLL1-F1
#
_cell.length_a   1.000
_cell.length_b   1.000
_cell.length_c   1.000
_cell.angle_alpha   90.00
_cell.angle_beta   90.00
_cell.angle_gamma   90.00
#
_symmetry.space_group_name_H-M   'P 1'
#
loop_
_entity.id
_entity.type
_entity.pdbx_description
1 polymer ?
#
loop_
_entity_poly.entity_id
_entity_poly.type
_entity_poly.pdbx_seq_one_letter_code
_entity_poly.pdbx_strand_id
1 'polypeptide(L)' 'MKSKRTGILVPQPIPDTEFITITEHHLNEWLHLLDHLQDVHAPTDQLAYCRNQVTRLQLELYQLRNTNWRANVS' A
#
# COMPACT_ATOMS: atom_id res chain seq x y z
N MET A 1 32.73 6.24 36.53
CA MET A 1 32.41 7.37 35.63
C MET A 1 31.40 6.87 34.60
N LYS A 2 30.25 7.54 34.49
CA LYS A 2 29.10 7.09 33.69
C LYS A 2 29.38 7.32 32.21
N SER A 3 29.52 6.25 31.42
CA SER A 3 29.62 6.33 29.96
C SER A 3 28.26 6.73 29.41
N LYS A 4 28.17 7.95 28.85
CA LYS A 4 26.96 8.42 28.17
C LYS A 4 26.78 7.60 26.90
N ARG A 5 25.84 6.65 26.90
CA ARG A 5 25.28 6.08 25.67
C ARG A 5 24.64 7.24 24.90
N THR A 6 25.35 7.75 23.90
CA THR A 6 24.75 8.51 22.81
C THR A 6 23.77 7.56 22.11
N GLY A 7 22.49 7.68 22.46
CA GLY A 7 21.42 7.05 21.72
C GLY A 7 21.45 7.63 20.31
N ILE A 8 21.97 6.85 19.39
CA ILE A 8 21.87 7.13 17.96
C ILE A 8 20.38 7.16 17.67
N LEU A 9 19.83 8.36 17.42
CA LEU A 9 18.52 8.53 16.82
C LEU A 9 18.61 7.92 15.43
N VAL A 10 18.22 6.65 15.30
CA VAL A 10 18.06 5.99 14.03
C VAL A 10 17.04 6.84 13.25
N PRO A 11 17.38 7.34 12.05
CA PRO A 11 16.42 8.05 11.22
C PRO A 11 15.21 7.13 11.05
N GLN A 12 14.05 7.57 11.49
CA GLN A 12 12.85 6.80 11.21
C GLN A 12 12.67 6.75 9.68
N PRO A 13 12.35 5.58 9.12
CA PRO A 13 11.97 5.50 7.73
C PRO A 13 10.75 6.41 7.55
N ILE A 14 10.92 7.45 6.74
CA ILE A 14 9.82 8.28 6.27
C ILE A 14 8.99 7.37 5.37
N PRO A 15 7.64 7.40 5.46
CA PRO A 15 6.81 6.71 4.49
C PRO A 15 7.28 7.03 3.08
N ASP A 16 7.45 5.99 2.26
CA ASP A 16 7.71 6.19 0.84
C ASP A 16 6.43 6.73 0.20
N THR A 17 6.26 8.05 0.30
CA THR A 17 5.08 8.79 -0.15
C THR A 17 4.90 8.66 -1.65
N GLU A 18 6.00 8.51 -2.38
CA GLU A 18 5.98 8.28 -3.82
C GLU A 18 5.39 6.90 -4.10
N PHE A 19 5.88 5.87 -3.42
CA PHE A 19 5.36 4.51 -3.58
C PHE A 19 3.88 4.40 -3.17
N ILE A 20 3.46 5.04 -2.07
CA ILE A 20 2.04 5.12 -1.68
C ILE A 20 1.20 5.76 -2.78
N THR A 21 1.64 6.90 -3.32
CA THR A 21 0.92 7.64 -4.38
C THR A 21 0.79 6.79 -5.65
N ILE A 22 1.86 6.08 -6.03
CA ILE A 22 1.87 5.17 -7.17
C ILE A 22 0.88 4.02 -6.93
N THR A 23 0.93 3.36 -5.78
CA THR A 23 0.01 2.26 -5.46
C THR A 23 -1.46 2.72 -5.42
N GLU A 24 -1.74 3.93 -4.93
CA GLU A 24 -3.08 4.55 -4.97
C GLU A 24 -3.57 4.78 -6.41
N HIS A 25 -2.69 5.31 -7.27
CA HIS A 25 -3.02 5.52 -8.67
C HIS A 25 -3.33 4.19 -9.37
N HIS A 26 -2.49 3.17 -9.18
CA HIS A 26 -2.75 1.84 -9.73
C HIS A 26 -4.05 1.22 -9.21
N LEU A 27 -4.36 1.40 -7.92
CA LEU A 27 -5.62 0.93 -7.36
C LEU A 27 -6.82 1.57 -8.06
N ASN A 28 -6.78 2.89 -8.30
CA ASN A 28 -7.85 3.58 -9.03
C ASN A 28 -8.01 3.05 -10.46
N GLU A 29 -6.92 2.83 -11.20
CA GLU A 29 -6.98 2.24 -12.54
C GLU A 29 -7.63 0.85 -12.53
N TRP A 30 -7.31 0.01 -11.54
CA TRP A 30 -7.93 -1.32 -11.37
C TRP A 30 -9.42 -1.23 -11.00
N LEU A 31 -9.82 -0.23 -10.21
CA LEU A 31 -11.23 0.00 -9.89
C LEU A 31 -12.02 0.45 -11.13
N HIS A 32 -11.46 1.35 -11.94
CA HIS A 32 -12.07 1.76 -13.21
C HIS A 32 -12.17 0.59 -14.19
N LEU A 33 -11.14 -0.26 -14.27
CA LEU A 33 -11.20 -1.47 -15.08
C LEU A 33 -12.28 -2.43 -14.57
N LEU A 34 -12.43 -2.61 -13.26
CA LEU A 34 -13.45 -3.48 -12.69
C LEU A 34 -14.86 -3.00 -13.06
N ASP A 35 -15.10 -1.69 -12.97
CA ASP A 35 -16.37 -1.05 -13.35
C ASP A 35 -16.68 -1.29 -14.82
N HIS A 36 -15.71 -0.99 -15.70
CA HIS A 36 -15.83 -1.25 -17.13
C HIS A 36 -16.10 -2.72 -17.46
N LEU A 37 -15.39 -3.66 -16.82
CA LEU A 37 -15.59 -5.09 -17.03
C LEU A 37 -16.97 -5.57 -16.57
N GLN A 38 -17.55 -4.94 -15.54
CA GLN A 38 -18.92 -5.24 -15.11
C GLN A 38 -19.94 -4.74 -16.12
N ASP A 39 -19.75 -3.53 -16.65
CA ASP A 39 -20.63 -2.92 -17.65
C ASP A 39 -20.67 -3.71 -18.97
N VAL A 40 -19.53 -4.22 -19.42
CA VAL A 40 -19.46 -5.02 -20.66
C VAL A 40 -19.77 -6.50 -20.45
N HIS A 41 -20.21 -6.89 -19.24
CA HIS A 41 -20.47 -8.29 -18.86
C HIS A 41 -19.29 -9.22 -19.18
N ALA A 42 -18.08 -8.81 -18.79
CA ALA A 42 -16.87 -9.58 -19.02
C ALA A 42 -16.94 -10.98 -18.36
N PRO A 43 -16.17 -11.95 -18.88
CA PRO A 43 -16.07 -13.29 -18.29
C PRO A 43 -15.72 -13.28 -16.79
N THR A 44 -16.28 -14.24 -16.05
CA THR A 44 -16.14 -14.34 -14.58
C THR A 44 -14.68 -14.44 -14.13
N ASP A 45 -13.83 -15.10 -14.89
CA ASP A 45 -12.38 -15.23 -14.63
C ASP A 45 -11.66 -13.88 -14.71
N GLN A 46 -12.02 -13.02 -15.68
CA GLN A 46 -11.47 -11.67 -15.80
C GLN A 46 -11.91 -10.78 -14.63
N LEU A 47 -13.19 -10.86 -14.24
CA LEU A 47 -13.71 -10.16 -13.06
C LEU A 47 -13.03 -10.64 -11.77
N ALA A 48 -12.82 -11.95 -11.63
CA ALA A 48 -12.13 -12.52 -10.47
C ALA A 48 -10.67 -12.08 -10.40
N TYR A 49 -9.96 -12.10 -11.54
CA TYR A 49 -8.59 -11.59 -11.61
C TYR A 49 -8.51 -10.13 -11.22
N CYS A 50 -9.38 -9.28 -11.77
CA CYS A 50 -9.44 -7.85 -11.46
C CYS A 50 -9.68 -7.59 -9.97
N ARG A 51 -10.67 -8.27 -9.35
CA ARG A 51 -10.93 -8.20 -7.90
C ARG A 51 -9.73 -8.63 -7.04
N ASN A 52 -8.99 -9.64 -7.49
CA ASN A 52 -7.78 -10.07 -6.79
C ASN A 52 -6.68 -9.00 -6.84
N GLN A 53 -6.51 -8.31 -7.97
CA GLN A 53 -5.55 -7.20 -8.08
C GLN A 53 -5.94 -6.02 -7.18
N VAL A 54 -7.22 -5.65 -7.15
CA VAL A 54 -7.76 -4.63 -6.23
C VAL A 54 -7.44 -5.00 -4.78
N THR A 55 -7.75 -6.22 -4.37
CA THR A 55 -7.51 -6.69 -2.98
C THR A 55 -6.03 -6.66 -2.63
N ARG A 56 -5.14 -7.09 -3.55
CA ARG A 56 -3.68 -7.05 -3.35
C ARG A 56 -3.20 -5.62 -3.11
N LEU A 57 -3.61 -4.67 -3.94
CA LEU A 57 -3.18 -3.27 -3.84
C LEU A 57 -3.74 -2.58 -2.58
N GLN A 58 -4.96 -2.92 -2.16
CA GLN A 58 -5.51 -2.44 -0.89
C GLN A 58 -4.70 -2.94 0.32
N LEU A 59 -4.28 -4.21 0.29
CA LEU A 59 -3.42 -4.78 1.34
C LEU A 59 -2.04 -4.12 1.34
N GLU A 60 -1.46 -3.89 0.15
CA GLU A 60 -0.17 -3.22 0.00
C GLU A 60 -0.22 -1.78 0.53
N LEU A 61 -1.24 -1.00 0.19
CA LEU A 61 -1.46 0.34 0.75
C LEU A 61 -1.62 0.32 2.26
N TYR A 62 -2.39 -0.64 2.79
CA TYR A 62 -2.51 -0.82 4.24
C TYR A 62 -1.13 -1.09 4.86
N GLN A 63 -0.32 -1.96 4.27
CA GLN A 63 1.01 -2.25 4.77
C GLN A 63 1.91 -1.03 4.71
N LEU A 64 2.01 -0.34 3.58
CA LEU A 64 2.85 0.86 3.39
C LEU A 64 2.49 1.99 4.37
N ARG A 65 1.20 2.20 4.63
CA ARG A 65 0.74 3.21 5.59
C ARG A 65 1.03 2.79 7.04
N ASN A 66 1.01 1.50 7.35
CA ASN A 66 1.16 0.98 8.72
C ASN A 66 2.58 0.50 9.09
N THR A 67 3.46 0.22 8.14
CA THR A 67 4.88 -0.06 8.40
C THR A 67 5.56 1.14 9.04
N ASN A 68 5.12 2.36 8.73
CA ASN A 68 5.60 3.59 9.36
C ASN A 68 5.00 3.86 10.75
N TRP A 69 3.79 3.35 11.03
CA TRP A 69 3.19 3.46 12.36
C TRP A 69 3.98 2.63 13.38
N ARG A 70 4.31 1.37 13.07
CA ARG A 70 5.02 0.50 14.03
C ARG A 70 6.46 0.94 14.34
N ALA A 71 7.12 1.69 13.46
CA ALA A 71 8.42 2.29 13.75
C ALA A 71 8.33 3.52 14.68
N ASN A 72 7.13 4.09 14.86
CA ASN A 72 6.86 5.29 15.65
C ASN A 72 6.37 5.01 17.10
N VAL A 73 6.02 3.77 17.43
CA VAL A 73 5.44 3.41 18.74
C VAL A 73 6.37 2.54 19.60
N SER A 74 7.69 2.62 19.42
CA SER A 74 8.67 1.89 20.25
C SER A 74 9.80 2.79 20.74
#